data_AF-A0AAI9AIZ5-F1
#
_entry.id   AF-A0AAI9AIZ5-F1
#
_cell.length_a   1.000
_cell.length_b   1.000
_cell.length_c   1.000
_cell.angle_alpha   90.00
_cell.angle_beta   90.00
_cell.angle_gamma   90.00
#
_symmetry.space_group_name_H-M   'P 1'
#
loop_
_entity.id
_entity.type
_entity.pdbx_description
1 polymer ?
#
loop_
_entity_poly.entity_id
_entity_poly.type
_entity_poly.pdbx_seq_one_letter_code
_entity_poly.pdbx_strand_id
1 'polypeptide(L)'
;MKLSVIFLLITFSFSQEWFITNYEYGKMLYHNPRGISCAKCHGENAKGKIIAKYYITKNNKKILKKIIAPNISNITFEKLKKTLFPKKDILTIMPKYSYLTENEVEAIYLYLKSKGKK
;
A
#
# COMPACT_ATOMS: atom_id res chain seq x y z
N MET A 1 39.74 27.59 -20.32
CA MET A 1 38.71 27.99 -19.31
C MET A 1 37.29 27.99 -19.86
N LYS A 2 36.98 28.69 -20.98
CA LYS A 2 35.61 28.75 -21.54
C LYS A 2 34.98 27.38 -21.85
N LEU A 3 35.75 26.44 -22.43
CA LEU A 3 35.26 25.07 -22.73
C LEU A 3 34.95 24.24 -21.46
N SER A 4 35.73 24.45 -20.39
CA SER A 4 35.55 23.73 -19.11
C SER A 4 34.29 24.21 -18.38
N VAL A 5 33.98 25.51 -18.48
CA VAL A 5 32.74 26.10 -17.93
C VAL A 5 31.50 25.60 -18.66
N ILE A 6 31.58 25.45 -20.00
CA ILE A 6 30.48 24.89 -20.81
C ILE A 6 30.22 23.42 -20.46
N PHE A 7 31.27 22.63 -20.25
CA PHE A 7 31.15 21.23 -19.82
C PHE A 7 30.47 21.11 -18.44
N LEU A 8 30.80 22.00 -17.50
CA LEU A 8 30.19 22.04 -16.17
C LEU A 8 28.68 22.41 -16.19
N LEU A 9 28.30 23.32 -17.09
CA LEU A 9 26.90 23.74 -17.30
C LEU A 9 26.04 22.63 -17.92
N ILE A 10 26.62 21.82 -18.80
CA ILE A 10 25.95 20.66 -19.41
C ILE A 10 25.69 19.59 -18.33
N THR A 11 26.68 19.27 -17.48
CA THR A 11 26.50 18.26 -16.42
C THR A 11 25.45 18.67 -15.38
N PHE A 12 25.32 19.96 -15.07
CA PHE A 12 24.29 20.47 -14.15
C PHE A 12 22.87 20.40 -14.75
N SER A 13 22.74 20.57 -16.07
CA SER A 13 21.44 20.49 -16.75
C SER A 13 20.90 19.05 -16.81
N PHE A 14 21.80 18.05 -16.81
CA PHE A 14 21.44 16.63 -16.79
C PHE A 14 21.24 16.04 -15.38
N SER A 15 21.52 16.78 -14.30
CA SER A 15 21.33 16.31 -12.92
C SER A 15 19.92 16.55 -12.37
N GLN A 16 18.90 16.64 -13.25
CA GLN A 16 17.51 16.64 -12.82
C GLN A 16 17.17 15.23 -12.32
N GLU A 17 17.33 14.96 -11.03
CA GLU A 17 16.77 13.76 -10.43
C GLU A 17 15.25 13.82 -10.56
N TRP A 18 14.68 12.94 -11.41
CA TRP A 18 13.23 12.81 -11.56
C TRP A 18 12.70 12.16 -10.28
N PHE A 19 12.37 12.97 -9.28
CA PHE A 19 11.73 12.48 -8.07
C PHE A 19 10.39 11.84 -8.41
N ILE A 20 10.14 10.65 -7.85
CA ILE A 20 8.84 9.98 -7.97
C ILE A 20 7.74 10.87 -7.38
N THR A 21 6.58 10.88 -8.02
CA THR A 21 5.41 11.59 -7.51
C THR A 21 4.87 10.92 -6.25
N ASN A 22 4.12 11.66 -5.41
CA ASN A 22 3.42 11.07 -4.25
C ASN A 22 2.48 9.91 -4.66
N TYR A 23 1.92 9.97 -5.87
CA TYR A 23 1.13 8.89 -6.44
C TYR A 23 1.97 7.64 -6.70
N GLU A 24 3.11 7.78 -7.37
CA GLU A 24 4.02 6.67 -7.67
C GLU A 24 4.62 6.09 -6.40
N TYR A 25 4.97 6.94 -5.44
CA TYR A 25 5.46 6.52 -4.14
C TYR A 25 4.38 5.73 -3.38
N GLY A 26 3.15 6.23 -3.34
CA GLY A 26 2.00 5.54 -2.77
C GLY A 26 1.69 4.20 -3.45
N LYS A 27 1.79 4.16 -4.78
CA LYS A 27 1.67 2.93 -5.57
C LYS A 27 2.74 1.93 -5.18
N MET A 28 4.01 2.36 -5.12
CA MET A 28 5.13 1.51 -4.72
C MET A 28 4.91 0.97 -3.31
N LEU A 29 4.56 1.82 -2.34
CA LEU A 29 4.25 1.41 -0.98
C LEU A 29 3.08 0.44 -0.91
N TYR A 30 2.00 0.65 -1.66
CA TYR A 30 0.88 -0.30 -1.69
C TYR A 30 1.31 -1.71 -2.13
N HIS A 31 2.27 -1.79 -3.06
CA HIS A 31 2.79 -3.07 -3.54
C HIS A 31 3.90 -3.62 -2.64
N ASN A 32 4.65 -2.76 -1.96
CA ASN A 32 5.80 -3.13 -1.14
C ASN A 32 6.00 -2.18 0.06
N PRO A 33 5.17 -2.25 1.10
CA PRO A 33 5.20 -1.30 2.22
C PRO A 33 6.27 -1.67 3.24
N ARG A 34 7.49 -2.08 2.84
CA ARG A 34 8.52 -2.67 3.74
C ARG A 34 8.00 -3.87 4.56
N GLY A 35 7.20 -4.73 3.91
CA GLY A 35 6.55 -5.87 4.54
C GLY A 35 5.74 -6.69 3.55
N ILE A 36 4.57 -7.18 3.97
CA ILE A 36 3.64 -7.89 3.07
C ILE A 36 2.91 -6.86 2.21
N SER A 37 2.87 -7.10 0.90
CA SER A 37 2.13 -6.28 -0.06
C SER A 37 0.64 -6.13 0.30
N CYS A 38 0.10 -4.91 0.28
CA CYS A 38 -1.34 -4.67 0.45
C CYS A 38 -2.14 -5.32 -0.70
N ALA A 39 -1.61 -5.29 -1.92
CA ALA A 39 -2.23 -5.89 -3.11
C ALA A 39 -2.40 -7.41 -3.00
N LYS A 40 -1.51 -8.09 -2.25
CA LYS A 40 -1.64 -9.54 -1.99
C LYS A 40 -2.90 -9.90 -1.22
N CYS A 41 -3.48 -8.97 -0.46
CA CYS A 41 -4.73 -9.18 0.29
C CYS A 41 -5.91 -8.42 -0.32
N HIS A 42 -5.72 -7.15 -0.69
CA HIS A 42 -6.81 -6.27 -1.16
C HIS A 42 -6.94 -6.21 -2.69
N GLY A 43 -6.04 -6.86 -3.43
CA GLY A 43 -6.01 -6.87 -4.89
C GLY A 43 -5.49 -5.56 -5.51
N GLU A 44 -5.23 -5.57 -6.81
CA GLU A 44 -4.66 -4.42 -7.54
C GLU A 44 -5.53 -3.15 -7.48
N ASN A 45 -6.86 -3.35 -7.45
CA ASN A 45 -7.84 -2.28 -7.41
C ASN A 45 -8.39 -2.02 -6.01
N ALA A 46 -7.75 -2.60 -4.98
CA ALA A 46 -8.13 -2.44 -3.58
C ALA A 46 -9.57 -2.86 -3.25
N LYS A 47 -10.19 -3.69 -4.09
CA LYS A 47 -11.59 -4.17 -3.93
C LYS A 47 -11.74 -5.34 -2.95
N GLY A 48 -10.64 -5.84 -2.40
CA GLY A 48 -10.65 -7.05 -1.58
C GLY A 48 -10.62 -8.33 -2.42
N LYS A 49 -10.19 -9.43 -1.81
CA LYS A 49 -10.29 -10.78 -2.41
C LYS A 49 -10.28 -11.86 -1.32
N ILE A 50 -10.58 -13.09 -1.73
CA ILE A 50 -10.40 -14.26 -0.87
C ILE A 50 -8.90 -14.49 -0.68
N ILE A 51 -8.43 -14.45 0.57
CA ILE A 51 -7.04 -14.69 0.95
C ILE A 51 -6.79 -16.18 1.12
N ALA A 52 -7.72 -16.88 1.76
CA ALA A 52 -7.58 -18.31 2.04
C ALA A 52 -8.95 -18.99 2.10
N LYS A 53 -8.93 -20.30 1.87
CA LYS A 53 -10.08 -21.21 2.05
C LYS A 53 -9.63 -22.35 2.95
N TYR A 54 -10.44 -22.71 3.93
CA TYR A 54 -10.13 -23.81 4.84
C TYR A 54 -11.44 -24.50 5.25
N TYR A 55 -11.34 -25.74 5.69
CA TYR A 55 -12.50 -26.50 6.15
C TYR A 55 -12.50 -26.58 7.67
N ILE A 56 -13.69 -26.49 8.26
CA ILE A 56 -13.92 -26.81 9.67
C ILE A 56 -14.97 -27.90 9.77
N THR A 57 -14.90 -28.72 10.80
CA THR A 57 -15.95 -29.70 11.11
C THR A 57 -16.85 -29.12 12.20
N LYS A 58 -18.16 -29.05 11.93
CA LYS A 58 -19.18 -28.66 12.92
C LYS A 58 -20.35 -29.61 12.80
N ASN A 59 -20.77 -30.24 13.90
CA ASN A 59 -21.87 -31.21 13.94
C ASN A 59 -21.69 -32.33 12.90
N ASN A 60 -20.51 -32.94 12.84
CA ASN A 60 -20.10 -33.97 11.87
C ASN A 60 -20.24 -33.57 10.38
N LYS A 61 -20.41 -32.27 10.08
CA LYS A 61 -20.43 -31.75 8.71
C LYS A 61 -19.19 -30.92 8.42
N LYS A 62 -18.57 -31.17 7.26
CA LYS A 62 -17.43 -30.40 6.75
C LYS A 62 -17.92 -29.10 6.12
N ILE A 63 -17.53 -27.96 6.66
CA ILE A 63 -17.97 -26.62 6.23
C ILE A 63 -16.77 -25.87 5.66
N LEU A 64 -16.91 -25.39 4.43
CA LEU A 64 -15.92 -24.50 3.81
C LEU A 64 -16.03 -23.09 4.40
N LYS A 65 -14.93 -22.59 4.97
CA LYS A 65 -14.74 -21.21 5.43
C LYS A 65 -13.77 -20.48 4.51
N LYS A 66 -13.94 -19.17 4.43
CA LYS A 66 -13.13 -18.27 3.60
C LYS A 66 -12.65 -17.11 4.46
N ILE A 67 -11.39 -16.74 4.28
CA ILE A 67 -10.84 -15.48 4.78
C ILE A 67 -10.90 -14.50 3.62
N ILE A 68 -11.56 -13.36 3.83
CA ILE A 68 -11.83 -12.36 2.79
C ILE A 68 -11.30 -11.01 3.26
N ALA A 69 -10.43 -10.39 2.47
CA ALA A 69 -10.02 -9.01 2.71
C ALA A 69 -11.15 -8.05 2.29
N PRO A 70 -11.42 -6.98 3.03
CA PRO A 70 -12.46 -6.02 2.68
C PRO A 70 -12.06 -5.15 1.47
N ASN A 71 -13.08 -4.58 0.82
CA ASN A 71 -12.90 -3.48 -0.13
C ASN A 71 -12.44 -2.21 0.63
N ILE A 72 -11.31 -1.64 0.20
CA ILE A 72 -10.73 -0.41 0.75
C ILE A 72 -10.58 0.70 -0.32
N SER A 73 -11.18 0.55 -1.51
CA SER A 73 -11.08 1.55 -2.59
C SER A 73 -11.61 2.92 -2.19
N ASN A 74 -12.56 2.96 -1.25
CA ASN A 74 -13.21 4.16 -0.74
C ASN A 74 -12.99 4.37 0.76
N ILE A 75 -11.91 3.79 1.33
CA ILE A 75 -11.56 3.99 2.74
C ILE A 75 -11.31 5.48 3.04
N THR A 76 -11.65 5.93 4.25
CA THR A 76 -11.26 7.27 4.73
C THR A 76 -9.84 7.26 5.26
N PHE A 77 -9.16 8.41 5.25
CA PHE A 77 -7.79 8.51 5.76
C PHE A 77 -7.68 8.06 7.22
N GLU A 78 -8.58 8.55 8.09
CA GLU A 78 -8.62 8.15 9.51
C GLU A 78 -8.79 6.65 9.71
N LYS A 79 -9.64 6.02 8.90
CA LYS A 79 -9.86 4.58 8.98
C LYS A 79 -8.62 3.81 8.51
N LEU A 80 -7.97 4.27 7.44
CA LEU A 80 -6.73 3.68 6.94
C LEU A 80 -5.63 3.76 8.01
N LYS A 81 -5.40 4.94 8.58
CA LYS A 81 -4.42 5.15 9.66
C LYS A 81 -4.69 4.22 10.83
N LYS A 82 -5.91 4.21 11.36
CA LYS A 82 -6.28 3.33 12.49
C LYS A 82 -6.07 1.84 12.20
N THR A 83 -6.24 1.40 10.95
CA THR A 83 -6.04 -0.01 10.56
C THR A 83 -4.56 -0.37 10.36
N LEU A 84 -3.73 0.55 9.88
CA LEU A 84 -2.28 0.33 9.73
C LEU A 84 -1.53 0.34 11.07
N PHE A 85 -2.06 1.10 12.05
CA PHE A 85 -1.54 1.22 13.41
C PHE A 85 -2.54 0.65 14.45
N PRO A 86 -2.83 -0.67 14.44
CA PRO A 86 -3.74 -1.25 15.41
C PRO A 86 -3.15 -1.21 16.82
N LYS A 87 -4.01 -1.12 17.84
CA LYS A 87 -3.60 -1.26 19.25
C LYS A 87 -2.88 -2.60 19.46
N LYS A 88 -1.90 -2.62 20.38
CA LYS A 88 -0.99 -3.77 20.58
C LYS A 88 -1.73 -5.11 20.75
N ASP A 89 -2.85 -5.08 21.46
CA ASP A 89 -3.60 -6.27 21.91
C ASP A 89 -4.65 -6.75 20.89
N ILE A 90 -4.80 -6.06 19.75
CA ILE A 90 -5.73 -6.46 18.70
C ILE A 90 -4.99 -7.39 17.73
N LEU A 91 -5.37 -8.68 17.74
CA LEU A 91 -4.95 -9.65 16.74
C LEU A 91 -5.84 -9.53 15.51
N THR A 92 -5.23 -9.29 14.34
CA THR A 92 -5.92 -9.30 13.06
C THR A 92 -5.14 -10.16 12.07
N ILE A 93 -5.83 -10.63 11.03
CA ILE A 93 -5.21 -11.34 9.92
C ILE A 93 -4.31 -10.40 9.10
N MET A 94 -4.61 -9.09 9.12
CA MET A 94 -3.80 -8.08 8.45
C MET A 94 -2.48 -7.86 9.22
N PRO A 95 -1.33 -7.85 8.52
CA PRO A 95 -0.05 -7.52 9.13
C PRO A 95 -0.06 -6.11 9.73
N LYS A 96 0.79 -5.89 10.75
CA LYS A 96 1.00 -4.56 11.32
C LYS A 96 1.99 -3.78 10.44
N TYR A 97 1.69 -2.51 10.19
CA TYR A 97 2.55 -1.61 9.41
C TYR A 97 2.98 -0.40 10.26
N SER A 98 3.19 -0.62 11.56
CA SER A 98 3.44 0.44 12.55
C SER A 98 4.76 1.20 12.39
N TYR A 99 5.56 0.81 11.40
CA TYR A 99 6.82 1.44 11.02
C TYR A 99 6.67 2.42 9.84
N LEU A 100 5.49 2.53 9.23
CA LEU A 100 5.22 3.53 8.20
C LEU A 100 5.14 4.92 8.84
N THR A 101 5.67 5.92 8.16
CA THR A 101 5.52 7.33 8.55
C THR A 101 4.14 7.86 8.14
N GLU A 102 3.72 8.99 8.71
CA GLU A 102 2.44 9.62 8.33
C GLU A 102 2.41 9.99 6.84
N ASN A 103 3.50 10.54 6.30
CA ASN A 103 3.63 10.89 4.88
C ASN A 103 3.49 9.67 3.95
N GLU A 104 4.00 8.50 4.38
CA GLU A 104 3.86 7.25 3.63
C GLU A 104 2.41 6.76 3.62
N VAL A 105 1.71 6.93 4.74
CA VAL A 105 0.28 6.58 4.85
C VAL A 105 -0.56 7.51 3.97
N GLU A 106 -0.23 8.80 3.92
CA GLU A 106 -0.84 9.77 3.02
C GLU A 106 -0.60 9.42 1.54
N ALA A 107 0.63 9.03 1.19
CA ALA A 107 0.95 8.59 -0.17
C ALA A 107 0.12 7.36 -0.57
N ILE A 108 0.03 6.35 0.31
CA ILE A 108 -0.83 5.18 0.09
C ILE A 108 -2.30 5.60 -0.07
N TYR A 109 -2.79 6.50 0.78
CA TYR A 109 -4.17 6.99 0.70
C TYR A 109 -4.45 7.70 -0.63
N LEU A 110 -3.52 8.55 -1.09
CA LEU A 110 -3.62 9.25 -2.37
C LEU A 110 -3.68 8.26 -3.53
N TYR A 111 -2.85 7.21 -3.50
CA TYR A 111 -2.91 6.11 -4.46
C TYR A 111 -4.29 5.43 -4.46
N LEU A 112 -4.83 5.07 -3.28
CA LEU A 112 -6.15 4.43 -3.18
C LEU A 112 -7.29 5.30 -3.72
N LYS A 113 -7.30 6.60 -3.38
CA LYS A 113 -8.35 7.53 -3.83
C LYS A 113 -8.32 7.76 -5.35
N SER A 114 -7.13 7.72 -5.97
CA SER A 114 -7.02 7.81 -7.42
C SER A 114 -7.61 6.59 -8.14
N LYS A 115 -7.62 5.41 -7.49
CA LYS A 115 -8.17 4.16 -8.03
C LYS A 115 -9.69 4.08 -7.90
N GLY A 116 -10.26 4.65 -6.84
CA GLY A 116 -11.73 4.70 -6.65
C GLY A 116 -12.46 5.64 -7.61
N LYS A 117 -11.73 6.44 -8.41
CA LYS A 117 -12.27 7.35 -9.43
C LYS A 117 -12.30 6.74 -10.85
N LYS A 118 -11.92 5.47 -11.01
CA LYS A 118 -11.94 4.74 -12.29
C LYS A 118 -12.97 3.61 -12.29
#